data_AF-A0A1S1TKC3-F1
#
_entry.id   AF-A0A1S1TKC3-F1
#
_cell.length_a   1.000
_cell.length_b   1.000
_cell.length_c   1.000
_cell.angle_alpha   90.00
_cell.angle_beta   90.00
_cell.angle_gamma   90.00
#
_symmetry.space_group_name_H-M   'P 1'
#
loop_
_entity.id
_entity.type
_entity.pdbx_description
1 polymer ?
#
loop_
_entity_poly.entity_id
_entity_poly.type
_entity_poly.pdbx_seq_one_letter_code
_entity_poly.pdbx_strand_id
1 'polypeptide(L)'
;MLNLWPKILGGVLVLAAVTWAVLEIREDGARSVKQAIERQNNEAASQSDARRGDYDHCIDGGGVWDFGAGKCRRPPPRRWN
;
A
#
# COMPACT_ATOMS: atom_id res chain seq x y z
N MET A 1 -45.27 -13.50 38.74
CA MET A 1 -44.70 -13.32 37.39
C MET A 1 -43.76 -12.12 37.42
N LEU A 2 -42.47 -12.35 37.71
CA LEU A 2 -41.47 -11.27 37.70
C LEU A 2 -41.30 -10.76 36.27
N ASN A 3 -41.37 -9.44 36.09
CA ASN A 3 -41.22 -8.74 34.80
C ASN A 3 -39.93 -9.16 34.08
N LEU A 4 -40.05 -9.99 33.04
CA LEU A 4 -38.94 -10.42 32.17
C LEU A 4 -38.49 -9.31 31.22
N TRP A 5 -39.41 -8.38 30.91
CA TRP A 5 -39.24 -7.24 30.02
C TRP A 5 -37.96 -6.42 30.23
N PRO A 6 -37.61 -5.97 31.44
CA PRO A 6 -36.38 -5.21 31.66
C PRO A 6 -35.10 -5.99 31.33
N LYS A 7 -35.09 -7.32 31.54
CA LYS A 7 -33.93 -8.17 31.17
C LYS A 7 -33.80 -8.31 29.66
N ILE A 8 -34.92 -8.47 28.95
CA ILE A 8 -34.94 -8.54 27.49
C ILE A 8 -34.46 -7.21 26.89
N LEU A 9 -34.99 -6.09 27.37
CA LEU A 9 -34.57 -4.75 26.91
C LEU A 9 -33.09 -4.50 27.18
N GLY A 10 -32.59 -4.88 28.35
CA GLY A 10 -31.16 -4.79 28.67
C GLY A 10 -30.30 -5.63 27.71
N GLY A 11 -30.70 -6.86 27.42
CA GLY A 11 -29.99 -7.73 26.49
C GLY A 11 -29.93 -7.16 25.06
N VAL A 12 -31.04 -6.62 24.56
CA VAL A 12 -31.10 -5.98 23.24
C VAL A 12 -30.18 -4.76 23.17
N LEU A 13 -30.17 -3.92 24.21
CA LEU A 13 -29.29 -2.74 24.26
C LEU A 13 -27.81 -3.12 24.24
N VAL A 14 -27.42 -4.16 24.98
CA VAL A 14 -26.04 -4.66 24.97
C VAL A 14 -25.65 -5.18 23.59
N LEU A 15 -26.52 -5.97 22.95
CA LEU A 15 -26.28 -6.45 21.59
C LEU A 15 -26.14 -5.31 20.57
N ALA A 16 -26.99 -4.29 20.67
CA ALA A 16 -26.91 -3.11 19.82
C ALA A 16 -25.58 -2.37 20.01
N ALA A 17 -25.14 -2.17 21.26
CA ALA A 17 -23.87 -1.51 21.57
C ALA A 17 -22.66 -2.28 21.03
N VAL A 18 -22.64 -3.62 21.21
CA VAL A 18 -21.56 -4.47 20.69
C VAL A 18 -21.54 -4.44 19.16
N THR A 19 -22.71 -4.54 18.53
CA THR A 19 -22.82 -4.51 17.06
C THR A 19 -22.32 -3.18 16.51
N TRP A 20 -22.72 -2.07 17.13
CA TRP A 20 -22.28 -0.73 16.75
C TRP A 20 -20.75 -0.58 16.89
N ALA A 21 -20.18 -1.01 18.02
CA ALA A 21 -18.74 -0.95 18.24
C ALA A 21 -17.95 -1.78 17.20
N VAL A 22 -18.45 -2.96 16.83
CA VAL A 22 -17.82 -3.81 15.81
C VAL A 22 -17.86 -3.15 14.42
N LEU A 23 -18.97 -2.48 14.08
CA LEU A 23 -19.09 -1.77 12.80
C LEU A 23 -18.11 -0.61 12.72
N GLU A 24 -18.03 0.22 13.76
CA GLU A 24 -17.11 1.37 13.82
C GLU A 24 -15.65 0.92 13.68
N ILE A 25 -15.24 -0.10 14.44
CA ILE A 25 -13.88 -0.66 14.38
C ILE A 25 -13.58 -1.21 12.98
N ARG A 26 -14.56 -1.82 12.30
CA ARG A 26 -14.38 -2.34 10.94
C ARG A 26 -14.25 -1.23 9.91
N GLU A 27 -14.98 -0.13 10.06
CA GLU A 27 -14.86 1.01 9.15
C GLU A 27 -13.49 1.69 9.29
N ASP A 28 -13.00 1.87 10.52
CA ASP A 28 -11.67 2.43 10.78
C ASP A 28 -10.54 1.48 10.40
N GLY A 29 -10.69 0.19 10.69
CA GLY A 29 -9.77 -0.86 10.27
C GLY A 29 -9.69 -0.99 8.74
N ALA A 30 -10.83 -0.94 8.04
CA ALA A 30 -10.86 -1.01 6.58
C ALA A 30 -10.26 0.25 5.93
N ARG A 31 -10.44 1.43 6.52
CA ARG A 31 -9.81 2.68 6.05
C ARG A 31 -8.29 2.64 6.23
N SER A 32 -7.80 2.21 7.39
CA SER A 32 -6.35 2.16 7.67
C SER A 32 -5.60 1.14 6.81
N VAL A 33 -6.16 -0.05 6.60
CA VAL A 33 -5.55 -1.07 5.74
C VAL A 33 -5.58 -0.66 4.26
N LYS A 34 -6.69 -0.07 3.79
CA LYS A 34 -6.75 0.45 2.41
C LYS A 34 -5.74 1.57 2.18
N GLN A 35 -5.61 2.52 3.09
CA GLN A 35 -4.61 3.59 2.99
C GLN A 35 -3.17 3.06 2.98
N ALA A 36 -2.87 2.07 3.82
CA ALA A 36 -1.54 1.45 3.84
C ALA A 36 -1.22 0.71 2.54
N ILE A 37 -2.18 -0.05 2.01
CA ILE A 37 -2.04 -0.76 0.72
C ILE A 37 -1.89 0.22 -0.43
N GLU A 38 -2.69 1.28 -0.47
CA GLU A 38 -2.66 2.27 -1.54
C GLU A 38 -1.36 3.07 -1.53
N ARG A 39 -0.82 3.40 -0.35
CA ARG A 39 0.50 4.05 -0.22
C ARG A 39 1.63 3.14 -0.67
N GLN A 40 1.60 1.86 -0.28
CA GLN A 40 2.61 0.88 -0.71
C GLN A 40 2.55 0.63 -2.22
N ASN A 41 1.35 0.57 -2.80
CA ASN A 41 1.20 0.34 -4.24
C ASN A 41 1.68 1.54 -5.07
N ASN A 42 1.37 2.77 -4.64
CA ASN A 42 1.88 3.97 -5.30
C ASN A 42 3.42 4.08 -5.21
N GLU A 43 4.01 3.65 -4.10
CA GLU A 43 5.47 3.58 -3.96
C GLU A 43 6.09 2.49 -4.85
N ALA A 44 5.45 1.32 -4.95
CA ALA A 44 5.89 0.26 -5.85
C ALA A 44 5.79 0.68 -7.33
N ALA A 45 4.69 1.33 -7.72
CA ALA A 45 4.49 1.84 -9.08
C ALA A 45 5.57 2.88 -9.44
N SER A 46 5.80 3.88 -8.58
CA SER A 46 6.83 4.90 -8.83
C SER A 46 8.25 4.33 -8.87
N GLN A 47 8.57 3.34 -8.03
CA GLN A 47 9.84 2.62 -8.13
C GLN A 47 9.95 1.85 -9.45
N SER A 48 8.88 1.22 -9.91
CA SER A 48 8.90 0.47 -11.18
C SER A 48 9.13 1.39 -12.38
N ASP A 49 8.49 2.56 -12.40
CA ASP A 49 8.67 3.56 -13.46
C ASP A 49 10.08 4.16 -13.44
N ALA A 50 10.62 4.45 -12.25
CA ALA A 50 11.99 4.93 -12.11
C ALA A 50 13.02 3.92 -12.64
N ARG A 51 12.86 2.63 -12.30
CA ARG A 51 13.74 1.56 -12.80
C ARG A 51 13.67 1.41 -14.32
N ARG A 52 12.48 1.57 -14.89
CA ARG A 52 12.29 1.54 -16.34
C ARG A 52 12.96 2.75 -17.00
N GLY A 53 12.79 3.94 -16.43
CA GLY A 53 13.46 5.16 -16.89
C GLY A 53 14.98 5.06 -16.85
N ASP A 54 15.55 4.49 -15.78
CA ASP A 54 17.00 4.26 -15.66
C ASP A 54 17.52 3.31 -16.76
N TYR A 55 16.76 2.26 -17.08
CA TYR A 55 17.09 1.33 -18.16
C TYR A 55 17.02 2.01 -19.53
N ASP A 56 15.91 2.66 -19.85
CA ASP A 56 15.72 3.34 -21.14
C ASP A 56 16.80 4.41 -21.34
N HIS A 57 17.06 5.24 -20.31
CA HIS A 57 18.11 6.25 -20.36
C HIS A 57 19.52 5.66 -20.55
N CYS A 58 19.77 4.47 -19.99
CA CYS A 58 21.04 3.76 -20.18
C CYS A 58 21.23 3.34 -21.63
N ILE A 59 20.20 2.73 -22.24
CA ILE A 59 20.25 2.24 -23.62
C ILE A 59 20.35 3.42 -24.60
N ASP A 60 19.55 4.46 -24.39
CA ASP A 60 19.58 5.68 -25.21
C ASP A 60 20.93 6.40 -25.13
N GLY A 61 21.59 6.33 -23.97
CA GLY A 61 22.95 6.85 -23.75
C GLY A 61 24.07 5.99 -24.33
N GLY A 62 23.76 4.87 -25.00
CA GLY A 62 24.74 3.91 -25.51
C GLY A 62 25.48 3.12 -24.42
N GLY A 63 24.89 3.06 -23.22
CA GLY A 63 25.37 2.27 -22.09
C GLY A 63 25.00 0.80 -22.21
N VAL A 64 25.62 -0.02 -21.37
CA VAL A 64 25.24 -1.44 -21.21
C VAL A 64 24.61 -1.61 -19.84
N TRP A 65 23.38 -2.08 -19.81
CA TRP A 65 22.68 -2.33 -18.55
C TRP A 65 23.23 -3.57 -17.84
N ASP A 66 23.52 -3.45 -16.54
CA ASP A 66 23.90 -4.57 -15.68
C ASP A 66 22.69 -5.00 -14.84
N PHE A 67 22.07 -6.11 -15.24
CA PHE A 67 20.91 -6.68 -14.53
C PHE A 67 21.23 -7.19 -13.13
N GLY A 68 22.47 -7.63 -12.88
CA GLY A 68 22.88 -8.14 -11.57
C GLY A 68 23.10 -7.02 -10.55
N ALA A 69 23.57 -5.86 -11.00
CA ALA A 69 23.80 -4.70 -10.15
C ALA A 69 22.70 -3.62 -10.23
N GLY A 70 21.72 -3.77 -11.13
CA GLY A 70 20.62 -2.83 -11.33
C GLY A 70 21.08 -1.42 -11.70
N LYS A 71 22.17 -1.31 -12.47
CA LYS A 71 22.81 -0.04 -12.82
C LYS A 71 23.29 -0.01 -14.25
N CYS A 72 23.33 1.19 -14.83
CA CYS A 72 23.93 1.39 -16.14
C CYS A 72 25.46 1.35 -16.05
N ARG A 73 26.11 0.46 -16.82
CA ARG A 73 27.55 0.56 -17.08
C ARG A 73 27.75 1.51 -18.24
N ARG A 74 28.15 2.74 -17.94
CA ARG A 74 28.50 3.72 -18.96
C ARG A 74 29.84 3.32 -19.61
N PRO A 75 29.98 3.34 -20.94
CA PRO A 75 31.29 3.26 -21.58
C PRO A 75 32.17 4.42 -21.09
N PRO A 76 33.51 4.26 -21.02
CA PRO A 76 34.41 5.35 -20.65
C PRO A 76 34.12 6.57 -21.55
N PRO A 77 34.17 7.80 -21.02
CA PRO A 77 33.93 9.00 -21.82
C PRO A 77 34.83 8.94 -23.05
N ARG A 78 34.24 9.03 -24.25
CA ARG A 78 35.02 9.11 -25.48
C ARG A 78 35.91 10.34 -25.34
N ARG A 79 37.21 10.11 -25.20
CA ARG A 79 38.23 11.15 -25.18
C ARG A 79 38.28 11.69 -26.61
N TRP A 80 37.56 12.78 -26.87
CA TRP A 80 37.68 13.51 -28.12
C TRP A 80 39.11 14.09 -28.14
N ASN A 81 39.93 13.64 -29.09
CA ASN A 81 41.21 14.25 -29.44
C ASN A 81 40.96 15.18 -30.63
#